data_AF-A0A9E2G1V0-F1
#
_entry.id   AF-A0A9E2G1V0-F1
#
_cell.length_a   1.000
_cell.length_b   1.000
_cell.length_c   1.000
_cell.angle_alpha   90.00
_cell.angle_beta   90.00
_cell.angle_gamma   90.00
#
_symmetry.space_group_name_H-M   'P 1'
#
loop_
_entity.id
_entity.type
_entity.pdbx_description
1 polymer ?
#
loop_
_entity_poly.entity_id
_entity_poly.type
_entity_poly.pdbx_seq_one_letter_code
_entity_poly.pdbx_strand_id
1 'polypeptide(L)'
;MRKPEISLNRLARLLWMDARFWARPLAIGGTALGLLVLVFSFIAAFSRSGDTFHSGAYAWIMGLGGLIFTSRAFLELRHPLTTQNYLLIPASFEEKFIARYLLTSVGYLGVSYLGYLLLQLLSEGINQLVLGRSNPLFFVNNLDHLQVMAVYLAFQSLFFAGAVYYRKYSLIKSWLSVMALFFVLMVFGYLVFRLFLHGYFDGMQANESVMMTFARMGITGDLTIAYYPFKIWLTWVGRIWFWGVMPVCALAFAYFRLRETEV
;
A
#
# COMPACT_ATOMS: atom_id res chain seq x y z
N MET A 1 -6.14 38.04 -11.15
CA MET A 1 -5.82 36.61 -11.24
C MET A 1 -7.07 35.83 -10.85
N ARG A 2 -7.74 35.16 -11.79
CA ARG A 2 -8.93 34.34 -11.46
C ARG A 2 -8.46 33.17 -10.60
N LYS A 3 -9.06 32.98 -9.42
CA LYS A 3 -8.88 31.73 -8.66
C LYS A 3 -9.25 30.58 -9.61
N PRO A 4 -8.42 29.54 -9.75
CA PRO A 4 -8.81 28.37 -10.53
C PRO A 4 -10.00 27.72 -9.82
N GLU A 5 -11.20 27.94 -10.35
CA GLU A 5 -12.38 27.21 -9.90
C GLU A 5 -12.25 25.77 -10.38
N ILE A 6 -12.29 24.81 -9.46
CA ILE A 6 -12.28 23.38 -9.76
C ILE A 6 -13.53 23.05 -10.59
N SER A 7 -13.34 22.51 -11.79
CA SER A 7 -14.43 22.09 -12.67
C SER A 7 -14.48 20.58 -12.76
N LEU A 8 -15.58 19.99 -12.31
CA LEU A 8 -15.82 18.54 -12.39
C LEU A 8 -15.72 18.01 -13.83
N ASN A 9 -16.18 18.79 -14.82
CA ASN A 9 -16.11 18.42 -16.23
C ASN A 9 -14.68 18.38 -16.78
N ARG A 10 -13.78 19.24 -16.28
CA ARG A 10 -12.35 19.17 -16.65
C ARG A 10 -11.66 18.01 -15.94
N LEU A 11 -11.93 17.83 -14.64
CA LEU A 11 -11.41 16.73 -13.85
C LEU A 11 -11.77 15.36 -14.46
N ALA A 12 -13.03 15.14 -14.83
CA ALA A 12 -13.49 13.89 -15.44
C ALA A 12 -12.81 13.63 -16.80
N ARG A 13 -12.65 14.66 -17.63
CA ARG A 13 -11.93 14.55 -18.91
C ARG A 13 -10.45 14.23 -18.71
N LEU A 14 -9.82 14.82 -17.69
CA LEU A 14 -8.43 14.54 -17.34
C LEU A 14 -8.25 13.09 -16.86
N LEU A 15 -9.13 12.64 -15.96
CA LEU A 15 -9.18 11.24 -15.51
C LEU A 15 -9.36 10.27 -16.67
N TRP A 16 -10.29 10.56 -17.59
CA TRP A 16 -10.52 9.72 -18.76
C TRP A 16 -9.30 9.66 -19.70
N MET A 17 -8.68 10.81 -19.96
CA MET A 17 -7.46 10.90 -20.75
C MET A 17 -6.34 10.05 -20.13
N ASP A 18 -6.11 10.19 -18.83
CA ASP A 18 -5.09 9.44 -18.10
C ASP A 18 -5.39 7.93 -18.07
N ALA A 19 -6.64 7.55 -17.81
CA ALA A 19 -7.06 6.16 -17.84
C ALA A 19 -6.79 5.51 -19.21
N ARG A 20 -7.06 6.23 -20.30
CA ARG A 20 -6.81 5.75 -21.66
C ARG A 20 -5.31 5.64 -21.98
N PHE A 21 -4.49 6.57 -21.48
CA PHE A 21 -3.04 6.49 -21.60
C PHE A 21 -2.50 5.22 -20.92
N TRP A 22 -3.04 4.89 -19.73
CA TRP A 22 -2.63 3.72 -18.96
C TRP A 22 -3.25 2.39 -19.41
N ALA A 23 -4.32 2.40 -20.22
CA ALA A 23 -5.04 1.19 -20.61
C ALA A 23 -4.15 0.15 -21.32
N ARG A 24 -3.30 0.57 -22.27
CA ARG A 24 -2.39 -0.35 -23.00
C ARG A 24 -1.34 -1.01 -22.10
N PRO A 25 -0.51 -0.26 -21.36
CA PRO A 25 0.49 -0.87 -20.49
C PRO A 25 -0.13 -1.71 -19.36
N LEU A 26 -1.29 -1.29 -18.83
CA LEU A 26 -2.02 -2.08 -17.83
C LEU A 26 -2.60 -3.36 -18.43
N ALA A 27 -3.10 -3.34 -19.67
CA ALA A 27 -3.56 -4.55 -20.34
C ALA A 27 -2.42 -5.54 -20.55
N ILE A 28 -1.26 -5.09 -21.05
CA ILE A 28 -0.09 -5.95 -21.28
C ILE A 28 0.46 -6.51 -19.96
N GLY A 29 0.64 -5.67 -18.95
CA GLY A 29 1.10 -6.11 -17.64
C GLY A 29 0.08 -7.02 -16.94
N GLY A 30 -1.21 -6.69 -17.07
CA GLY A 30 -2.32 -7.43 -16.50
C GLY A 30 -2.52 -8.79 -17.13
N THR A 31 -2.36 -8.94 -18.46
CA THR A 31 -2.42 -10.25 -19.11
C THR A 31 -1.24 -11.13 -18.73
N ALA A 32 -0.02 -10.58 -18.66
CA ALA A 32 1.15 -11.33 -18.22
C ALA A 32 1.01 -11.83 -16.77
N LEU A 33 0.62 -10.94 -15.86
CA LEU A 33 0.31 -11.32 -14.48
C LEU A 33 -0.85 -12.32 -14.42
N GLY A 34 -1.85 -12.13 -15.28
CA GLY A 34 -3.01 -12.98 -15.27
C GLY A 34 -2.72 -14.42 -15.70
N LEU A 35 -1.89 -14.60 -16.72
CA LEU A 35 -1.38 -15.91 -17.13
C LEU A 35 -0.58 -16.57 -16.00
N LEU A 36 0.24 -15.82 -15.27
CA LEU A 36 0.95 -16.37 -14.10
C LEU A 36 -0.03 -16.86 -13.03
N VAL A 37 -1.07 -16.09 -12.72
CA VAL A 37 -2.07 -16.53 -11.73
C VAL A 37 -2.82 -17.77 -12.20
N LEU A 38 -3.14 -17.90 -13.49
CA LEU A 38 -3.74 -19.12 -14.03
C LEU A 38 -2.84 -20.34 -13.81
N VAL A 39 -1.56 -20.22 -14.16
CA VAL A 39 -0.58 -21.31 -13.99
C VAL A 39 -0.41 -21.68 -12.51
N PHE A 40 -0.22 -20.69 -11.64
CA PHE A 40 -0.04 -20.95 -10.21
C PHE A 40 -1.31 -21.46 -9.54
N SER A 41 -2.49 -21.02 -9.97
CA SER A 41 -3.77 -21.56 -9.46
C SER A 41 -3.90 -23.04 -9.80
N PHE A 42 -3.59 -23.40 -11.05
CA PHE A 42 -3.61 -24.79 -11.50
C PHE A 42 -2.65 -25.67 -10.70
N ILE A 43 -1.41 -25.19 -10.48
CA ILE A 43 -0.43 -25.89 -9.65
C ILE A 43 -0.95 -26.06 -8.22
N ALA A 44 -1.52 -25.01 -7.63
CA ALA A 44 -2.05 -25.05 -6.25
C ALA A 44 -3.24 -26.00 -6.10
N ALA A 45 -4.13 -26.04 -7.09
CA ALA A 45 -5.24 -26.98 -7.14
C ALA A 45 -4.75 -28.43 -7.30
N PHE A 46 -3.73 -28.63 -8.14
CA PHE A 46 -3.10 -29.95 -8.35
C PHE A 46 -2.39 -30.46 -7.09
N SER A 47 -1.64 -29.61 -6.39
CA SER A 47 -0.89 -29.96 -5.17
C SER A 47 -1.77 -30.05 -3.91
N ARG A 48 -3.07 -29.73 -4.00
CA ARG A 48 -3.99 -29.67 -2.85
C ARG A 48 -3.55 -28.70 -1.75
N SER A 49 -2.85 -27.63 -2.12
CA SER A 49 -2.34 -26.61 -1.19
C SER A 49 -3.06 -25.26 -1.32
N GLY A 50 -4.20 -25.23 -2.02
CA GLY A 50 -4.78 -24.02 -2.61
C GLY A 50 -5.72 -23.17 -1.75
N ASP A 51 -5.92 -23.49 -0.47
CA ASP A 51 -6.94 -22.82 0.35
C ASP A 51 -6.72 -21.30 0.51
N THR A 52 -5.48 -20.82 0.43
CA THR A 52 -5.13 -19.40 0.58
C THR A 52 -4.43 -18.80 -0.65
N PHE A 53 -4.49 -19.49 -1.80
CA PHE A 53 -3.77 -19.03 -2.99
C PHE A 53 -4.30 -17.67 -3.47
N HIS A 54 -5.62 -17.56 -3.65
CA HIS A 54 -6.22 -16.35 -4.21
C HIS A 54 -6.10 -15.14 -3.29
N SER A 55 -6.21 -15.33 -1.98
CA SER A 55 -6.04 -14.23 -1.02
C SER A 55 -4.61 -13.68 -1.05
N GLY A 56 -3.60 -14.56 -1.09
CA GLY A 56 -2.20 -14.16 -1.22
C GLY A 56 -1.88 -13.50 -2.56
N ALA A 57 -2.33 -14.10 -3.66
CA ALA A 57 -2.10 -13.56 -5.00
C ALA A 57 -2.77 -12.19 -5.19
N TYR A 58 -4.00 -12.01 -4.70
CA TYR A 58 -4.67 -10.70 -4.70
C TYR A 58 -3.89 -9.67 -3.89
N ALA A 59 -3.42 -10.01 -2.69
CA ALA A 59 -2.64 -9.10 -1.85
C ALA A 59 -1.35 -8.63 -2.54
N TRP A 60 -0.66 -9.52 -3.26
CA TRP A 60 0.53 -9.16 -4.03
C TRP A 60 0.22 -8.25 -5.23
N ILE A 61 -0.81 -8.58 -6.01
CA ILE A 61 -1.22 -7.78 -7.18
C ILE A 61 -1.69 -6.40 -6.71
N MET A 62 -2.60 -6.36 -5.75
CA MET A 62 -3.17 -5.14 -5.18
C MET A 62 -2.09 -4.27 -4.52
N GLY A 63 -1.27 -4.88 -3.65
CA GLY A 63 -0.20 -4.21 -2.94
C GLY A 63 0.93 -3.76 -3.87
N LEU A 64 1.76 -4.69 -4.34
CA LEU A 64 2.93 -4.34 -5.14
C LEU A 64 2.57 -3.71 -6.48
N GLY A 65 1.61 -4.28 -7.21
CA GLY A 65 1.17 -3.74 -8.49
C GLY A 65 0.65 -2.31 -8.34
N GLY A 66 -0.13 -2.06 -7.30
CA GLY A 66 -0.68 -0.74 -7.00
C GLY A 66 0.40 0.26 -6.60
N LEU A 67 1.40 -0.13 -5.81
CA LEU A 67 2.52 0.75 -5.45
C LEU A 67 3.42 1.05 -6.66
N ILE A 68 3.63 0.07 -7.55
CA ILE A 68 4.34 0.28 -8.83
C ILE A 68 3.58 1.29 -9.68
N PHE A 69 2.25 1.13 -9.82
CA PHE A 69 1.41 2.05 -10.56
C PHE A 69 1.45 3.46 -9.96
N THR A 70 1.31 3.57 -8.63
CA THR A 70 1.34 4.84 -7.90
C THR A 70 2.67 5.57 -8.03
N SER A 71 3.79 4.84 -7.95
CA SER A 71 5.13 5.43 -8.13
C SER A 71 5.34 6.08 -9.51
N ARG A 72 4.51 5.72 -10.47
CA ARG A 72 4.52 6.20 -11.86
C ARG A 72 3.45 7.26 -12.15
N ALA A 73 2.71 7.73 -11.14
CA ALA A 73 1.66 8.73 -11.31
C ALA A 73 2.14 10.05 -11.95
N PHE A 74 3.40 10.41 -11.73
CA PHE A 74 4.04 11.64 -12.24
C PHE A 74 5.24 11.31 -13.12
N LEU A 75 5.11 10.32 -14.02
CA LEU A 75 6.16 9.95 -14.97
C LEU A 75 6.58 11.12 -15.87
N GLU A 76 5.66 12.03 -16.16
CA GLU A 76 5.88 13.17 -17.04
C GLU A 76 6.85 14.19 -16.42
N LEU A 77 6.92 14.28 -15.10
CA LEU A 77 7.83 15.20 -14.39
C LEU A 77 9.29 14.72 -14.38
N ARG A 78 9.57 13.54 -14.94
CA ARG A 78 10.91 12.95 -14.91
C ARG A 78 11.87 13.52 -15.96
N HIS A 79 11.34 14.00 -17.08
CA HIS A 79 12.15 14.50 -18.20
C HIS A 79 11.69 15.90 -18.63
N PRO A 80 12.60 16.86 -18.89
CA PRO A 80 12.23 18.24 -19.23
C PRO A 80 11.20 18.36 -20.36
N LEU A 81 11.35 17.57 -21.43
CA LEU A 81 10.43 17.54 -22.57
C LEU A 81 9.01 17.10 -22.18
N THR A 82 8.88 16.07 -21.34
CA THR A 82 7.56 15.59 -20.89
C THR A 82 6.97 16.50 -19.81
N THR A 83 7.82 17.18 -19.03
CA THR A 83 7.39 18.19 -18.07
C THR A 83 6.73 19.36 -18.78
N GLN A 84 7.29 19.83 -19.91
CA GLN A 84 6.67 20.88 -20.72
C GLN A 84 5.26 20.46 -21.18
N ASN A 85 5.11 19.25 -21.70
CA ASN A 85 3.78 18.73 -22.08
C ASN A 85 2.81 18.67 -20.91
N TYR A 86 3.27 18.29 -19.71
CA TYR A 86 2.46 18.25 -18.50
C TYR A 86 2.00 19.64 -18.04
N LEU A 87 2.86 20.65 -18.15
CA LEU A 87 2.54 22.05 -17.81
C LEU A 87 1.52 22.65 -18.80
N LEU A 88 1.56 22.23 -20.06
CA LEU A 88 0.62 22.67 -21.11
C LEU A 88 -0.79 22.09 -20.99
N ILE A 89 -1.01 21.08 -20.13
CA ILE A 89 -2.35 20.54 -19.88
C ILE A 89 -3.24 21.66 -19.31
N PRO A 90 -4.37 22.01 -19.95
CA PRO A 90 -5.25 23.11 -19.55
C PRO A 90 -6.13 22.71 -18.37
N ALA A 91 -5.50 22.39 -17.25
CA ALA A 91 -6.12 22.05 -15.98
C ALA A 91 -5.39 22.79 -14.85
N SER A 92 -6.12 23.10 -13.79
CA SER A 92 -5.53 23.64 -12.58
C SER A 92 -4.63 22.61 -11.88
N PHE A 93 -3.70 23.11 -11.07
CA PHE A 93 -2.84 22.31 -10.23
C PHE A 93 -3.63 21.30 -9.37
N GLU A 94 -4.71 21.78 -8.74
CA GLU A 94 -5.56 20.97 -7.86
C GLU A 94 -6.27 19.86 -8.63
N GLU A 95 -6.78 20.15 -9.83
CA GLU A 95 -7.42 19.15 -10.71
C GLU A 95 -6.42 18.05 -11.12
N LYS A 96 -5.17 18.42 -11.45
CA LYS A 96 -4.12 17.44 -11.79
C LYS A 96 -3.78 16.55 -10.61
N PHE A 97 -3.59 17.14 -9.42
CA PHE A 97 -3.30 16.40 -8.20
C PHE A 97 -4.42 15.40 -7.86
N ILE A 98 -5.67 15.87 -7.83
CA ILE A 98 -6.84 15.06 -7.50
C ILE A 98 -7.05 13.95 -8.54
N ALA A 99 -6.88 14.26 -9.83
CA ALA A 99 -7.02 13.25 -10.89
C ALA A 99 -6.01 12.11 -10.72
N ARG A 100 -4.72 12.42 -10.52
CA ARG A 100 -3.68 11.40 -10.33
C ARG A 100 -3.90 10.60 -9.03
N TYR A 101 -4.32 11.28 -7.96
CA TYR A 101 -4.63 10.62 -6.71
C TYR A 101 -5.83 9.67 -6.84
N LEU A 102 -6.94 10.11 -7.43
CA LEU A 102 -8.13 9.27 -7.64
C LEU A 102 -7.86 8.10 -8.58
N LEU A 103 -7.06 8.31 -9.63
CA LEU A 103 -6.69 7.24 -10.56
C LEU A 103 -5.87 6.15 -9.86
N THR A 104 -4.91 6.54 -9.04
CA THR A 104 -4.05 5.59 -8.31
C THR A 104 -4.71 4.99 -7.07
N SER A 105 -5.71 5.64 -6.47
CA SER A 105 -6.46 5.09 -5.35
C SER A 105 -7.68 4.31 -5.85
N VAL A 106 -8.80 4.99 -6.09
CA VAL A 106 -10.10 4.40 -6.45
C VAL A 106 -10.07 3.73 -7.82
N GLY A 107 -9.41 4.35 -8.80
CA GLY A 107 -9.30 3.79 -10.15
C GLY A 107 -8.57 2.45 -10.16
N TYR A 108 -7.39 2.40 -9.53
CA TYR A 108 -6.61 1.17 -9.41
C TYR A 108 -7.34 0.11 -8.57
N LEU A 109 -7.94 0.49 -7.45
CA LEU A 109 -8.75 -0.41 -6.62
C LEU A 109 -9.86 -1.08 -7.44
N GLY A 110 -10.66 -0.30 -8.16
CA GLY A 110 -11.78 -0.83 -8.94
C GLY A 110 -11.31 -1.76 -10.07
N VAL A 111 -10.30 -1.35 -10.83
CA VAL A 111 -9.78 -2.13 -11.97
C VAL A 111 -9.11 -3.42 -11.51
N SER A 112 -8.25 -3.36 -10.48
CA SER A 112 -7.57 -4.54 -9.96
C SER A 112 -8.54 -5.52 -9.30
N TYR A 113 -9.55 -5.02 -8.58
CA TYR A 113 -10.58 -5.84 -7.97
C TYR A 113 -11.42 -6.57 -9.01
N LEU A 114 -12.02 -5.84 -9.96
CA LEU A 114 -12.86 -6.44 -11.01
C LEU A 114 -12.04 -7.35 -11.93
N GLY A 115 -10.82 -6.94 -12.28
CA GLY A 115 -9.91 -7.75 -13.08
C GLY A 115 -9.54 -9.06 -12.40
N TYR A 116 -9.27 -9.03 -11.09
CA TYR A 116 -8.93 -10.23 -10.33
C TYR A 116 -10.12 -11.16 -10.14
N LEU A 117 -11.33 -10.62 -9.90
CA LEU A 117 -12.56 -11.42 -9.85
C LEU A 117 -12.78 -12.21 -11.15
N LEU A 118 -12.69 -11.54 -12.30
CA LEU A 118 -12.84 -12.20 -13.60
C LEU A 118 -11.77 -13.28 -13.80
N LEU A 119 -10.54 -12.97 -13.40
CA LEU A 119 -9.44 -13.90 -13.52
C LEU A 119 -9.64 -15.14 -12.67
N GLN A 120 -10.15 -14.99 -11.46
CA GLN A 120 -10.39 -16.12 -10.58
C GLN A 120 -11.55 -16.99 -11.05
N LEU A 121 -12.62 -16.39 -11.56
CA LEU A 121 -13.70 -17.16 -12.17
C LEU A 121 -13.19 -17.98 -13.37
N LEU A 122 -12.29 -17.40 -14.15
CA LEU A 122 -11.63 -18.09 -15.24
C LEU A 122 -10.70 -19.22 -14.73
N SER A 123 -9.84 -18.94 -13.74
CA SER A 123 -8.89 -19.92 -13.20
C SER A 123 -9.60 -21.12 -12.58
N GLU A 124 -10.59 -20.85 -11.75
CA GLU A 124 -11.31 -21.91 -11.03
C GLU A 124 -12.30 -22.63 -11.92
N GLY A 125 -12.86 -21.95 -12.94
CA GLY A 125 -13.61 -22.61 -14.00
C GLY A 125 -12.75 -23.63 -14.75
N ILE A 126 -11.51 -23.26 -15.12
CA ILE A 126 -10.57 -24.17 -15.77
C ILE A 126 -10.16 -25.32 -14.83
N ASN A 127 -9.81 -25.02 -13.59
CA ASN A 127 -9.41 -26.03 -12.61
C ASN A 127 -10.55 -27.05 -12.38
N GLN A 128 -11.79 -26.57 -12.25
CA GLN A 128 -12.95 -27.45 -12.04
C GLN A 128 -13.21 -28.35 -13.25
N LEU A 129 -13.03 -27.84 -14.48
CA LEU A 129 -13.21 -28.62 -15.70
C LEU A 129 -12.12 -29.67 -15.91
N VAL A 130 -10.87 -29.35 -15.58
CA VAL A 130 -9.70 -30.22 -15.86
C VAL A 130 -9.41 -31.18 -14.70
N LEU A 131 -9.47 -30.70 -13.46
CA LEU A 131 -9.10 -31.45 -12.25
C LEU A 131 -10.31 -31.93 -11.44
N GLY A 132 -11.53 -31.49 -11.79
CA GLY A 132 -12.73 -31.75 -11.00
C GLY A 132 -12.75 -31.03 -9.65
N ARG A 133 -11.86 -30.04 -9.46
CA ARG A 133 -11.61 -29.35 -8.19
C ARG A 133 -11.32 -27.87 -8.42
N SER A 134 -11.68 -27.05 -7.44
CA SER A 134 -11.40 -25.62 -7.43
C SER A 134 -10.85 -25.17 -6.09
N ASN A 135 -10.03 -24.13 -6.11
CA ASN A 135 -9.64 -23.40 -4.92
C ASN A 135 -10.81 -22.56 -4.39
N PRO A 136 -10.80 -22.18 -3.10
CA PRO A 136 -11.83 -21.31 -2.54
C PRO A 136 -11.94 -19.97 -3.27
N LEU A 137 -13.18 -19.53 -3.52
CA LEU A 137 -13.46 -18.28 -4.20
C LEU A 137 -13.21 -17.05 -3.29
N PHE A 138 -12.76 -15.95 -3.89
CA PHE A 138 -12.55 -14.65 -3.26
C PHE A 138 -13.86 -13.86 -3.31
N PHE A 139 -14.38 -13.44 -2.17
CA PHE A 139 -15.62 -12.67 -2.09
C PHE A 139 -15.44 -11.38 -1.28
N VAL A 140 -16.12 -10.31 -1.69
CA VAL A 140 -16.09 -8.96 -1.07
C VAL A 140 -16.25 -8.99 0.45
N ASN A 141 -17.03 -9.94 0.98
CA ASN A 141 -17.50 -9.90 2.35
C ASN A 141 -16.51 -10.48 3.38
N ASN A 142 -15.30 -10.84 2.95
CA ASN A 142 -14.25 -11.26 3.87
C ASN A 142 -13.46 -10.04 4.36
N LEU A 143 -13.41 -9.86 5.68
CA LEU A 143 -12.72 -8.76 6.37
C LEU A 143 -11.25 -8.64 5.94
N ASP A 144 -10.61 -9.78 5.65
CA ASP A 144 -9.21 -9.83 5.22
C ASP A 144 -8.96 -9.03 3.93
N HIS A 145 -9.90 -9.02 3.00
CA HIS A 145 -9.73 -8.36 1.70
C HIS A 145 -9.93 -6.85 1.79
N LEU A 146 -10.90 -6.41 2.59
CA LEU A 146 -11.07 -4.99 2.92
C LEU A 146 -9.84 -4.46 3.65
N GLN A 147 -9.24 -5.27 4.52
CA GLN A 147 -7.99 -4.90 5.18
C GLN A 147 -6.84 -4.74 4.17
N VAL A 148 -6.70 -5.63 3.18
CA VAL A 148 -5.70 -5.49 2.11
C VAL A 148 -5.90 -4.20 1.31
N MET A 149 -7.14 -3.89 0.91
CA MET A 149 -7.46 -2.64 0.20
C MET A 149 -7.14 -1.40 1.04
N ALA A 150 -7.47 -1.44 2.33
CA ALA A 150 -7.20 -0.35 3.24
C ALA A 150 -5.68 -0.17 3.45
N VAL A 151 -4.95 -1.25 3.71
CA VAL A 151 -3.47 -1.22 3.84
C VAL A 151 -2.84 -0.66 2.58
N TYR A 152 -3.33 -1.05 1.41
CA TYR A 152 -2.90 -0.49 0.14
C TYR A 152 -3.10 1.03 0.10
N LEU A 153 -4.28 1.55 0.44
CA LEU A 153 -4.54 3.00 0.43
C LEU A 153 -3.61 3.76 1.38
N ALA A 154 -3.31 3.19 2.55
CA ALA A 154 -2.37 3.78 3.49
C ALA A 154 -0.97 3.89 2.87
N PHE A 155 -0.42 2.81 2.29
CA PHE A 155 0.88 2.86 1.62
C PHE A 155 0.87 3.66 0.30
N GLN A 156 -0.24 3.66 -0.43
CA GLN A 156 -0.41 4.38 -1.69
C GLN A 156 -0.12 5.88 -1.49
N SER A 157 -0.59 6.48 -0.40
CA SER A 157 -0.30 7.89 -0.09
C SER A 157 1.20 8.19 0.06
N LEU A 158 1.98 7.31 0.71
CA LEU A 158 3.43 7.45 0.85
C LEU A 158 4.14 7.34 -0.51
N PHE A 159 3.75 6.37 -1.33
CA PHE A 159 4.36 6.18 -2.65
C PHE A 159 3.92 7.26 -3.63
N PHE A 160 2.73 7.84 -3.46
CA PHE A 160 2.27 8.99 -4.20
C PHE A 160 3.11 10.23 -3.89
N ALA A 161 3.39 10.48 -2.60
CA ALA A 161 4.32 11.52 -2.17
C ALA A 161 5.73 11.32 -2.75
N GLY A 162 6.23 10.08 -2.70
CA GLY A 162 7.51 9.73 -3.30
C GLY A 162 7.55 9.86 -4.83
N ALA A 163 6.42 9.65 -5.51
CA ALA A 163 6.30 9.84 -6.96
C ALA A 163 6.48 11.32 -7.37
N VAL A 164 6.02 12.25 -6.55
CA VAL A 164 6.24 13.70 -6.75
C VAL A 164 7.68 14.09 -6.41
N TYR A 165 8.21 13.59 -5.29
CA TYR A 165 9.51 14.01 -4.79
C TYR A 165 10.69 13.48 -5.64
N TYR A 166 10.65 12.21 -6.07
CA TYR A 166 11.76 11.57 -6.76
C TYR A 166 11.59 11.58 -8.29
N ARG A 167 12.37 12.41 -8.98
CA ARG A 167 12.39 12.48 -10.46
C ARG A 167 12.84 11.19 -11.16
N LYS A 168 13.67 10.35 -10.52
CA LYS A 168 14.17 9.10 -11.12
C LYS A 168 14.12 7.98 -10.09
N TYR A 169 13.70 6.80 -10.54
CA TYR A 169 13.54 5.59 -9.72
C TYR A 169 12.67 5.81 -8.48
N SER A 170 11.54 6.51 -8.64
CA SER A 170 10.65 6.88 -7.53
C SER A 170 10.23 5.70 -6.66
N LEU A 171 9.91 4.54 -7.25
CA LEU A 171 9.57 3.33 -6.50
C LEU A 171 10.67 2.92 -5.52
N ILE A 172 11.89 2.69 -6.06
CA ILE A 172 13.03 2.17 -5.30
C ILE A 172 13.43 3.17 -4.22
N LYS A 173 13.43 4.46 -4.53
CA LYS A 173 13.78 5.51 -3.56
C LYS A 173 12.72 5.65 -2.48
N SER A 174 11.43 5.60 -2.82
CA SER A 174 10.35 5.65 -1.82
C SER A 174 10.43 4.45 -0.88
N TRP A 175 10.65 3.25 -1.44
CA TRP A 175 10.84 2.04 -0.66
C TRP A 175 12.04 2.17 0.29
N LEU A 176 13.20 2.60 -0.24
CA LEU A 176 14.41 2.79 0.55
C LEU A 176 14.24 3.85 1.64
N SER A 177 13.51 4.93 1.37
CA SER A 177 13.23 5.98 2.35
C SER A 177 12.30 5.50 3.45
N VAL A 178 11.28 4.70 3.12
CA VAL A 178 10.42 4.07 4.13
C VAL A 178 11.24 3.09 4.98
N MET A 179 12.08 2.25 4.37
CA MET A 179 12.97 1.35 5.12
C MET A 179 13.97 2.10 6.00
N ALA A 180 14.58 3.17 5.49
CA ALA A 180 15.50 4.01 6.26
C ALA A 180 14.80 4.68 7.44
N LEU A 181 13.56 5.17 7.25
CA LEU A 181 12.75 5.72 8.34
C LEU A 181 12.47 4.66 9.42
N PHE A 182 12.03 3.45 9.03
CA PHE A 182 11.83 2.35 9.97
C PHE A 182 13.12 1.99 10.70
N PHE A 183 14.26 1.96 10.01
CA PHE A 183 15.56 1.69 10.63
C PHE A 183 15.94 2.76 11.65
N VAL A 184 15.77 4.04 11.32
CA VAL A 184 16.04 5.16 12.26
C VAL A 184 15.11 5.08 13.47
N LEU A 185 13.82 4.84 13.27
CA LEU A 185 12.85 4.68 14.36
C LEU A 185 13.18 3.46 15.25
N MET A 186 13.63 2.36 14.65
CA MET A 186 14.06 1.16 15.37
C MET A 186 15.29 1.44 16.23
N VAL A 187 16.32 2.09 15.67
CA VAL A 187 17.53 2.46 16.41
C VAL A 187 17.20 3.44 17.53
N PHE A 188 16.39 4.46 17.24
CA PHE A 188 15.94 5.41 18.25
C PHE A 188 15.15 4.73 19.37
N GLY A 189 14.20 3.85 19.02
CA GLY A 189 13.43 3.07 19.99
C GLY A 189 14.31 2.17 20.85
N TYR A 190 15.32 1.53 20.25
CA TYR A 190 16.32 0.75 20.97
C TYR A 190 17.15 1.62 21.93
N LEU A 191 17.59 2.81 21.51
CA LEU A 191 18.37 3.73 22.37
C LEU A 191 17.52 4.23 23.54
N VAL A 192 16.27 4.61 23.31
CA VAL A 192 15.33 5.01 24.35
C VAL A 192 15.13 3.84 25.32
N PHE A 193 14.83 2.65 24.81
CA PHE A 193 14.70 1.45 25.62
C PHE A 193 15.95 1.21 26.47
N ARG A 194 17.14 1.28 25.87
CA ARG A 194 18.41 1.08 26.59
C ARG A 194 18.65 2.16 27.63
N LEU A 195 18.30 3.42 27.38
CA LEU A 195 18.53 4.53 28.31
C LEU A 195 17.61 4.43 29.54
N PHE A 196 16.32 4.13 29.34
CA PHE A 196 15.35 4.08 30.44
C PHE A 196 15.32 2.74 31.18
N LEU A 197 15.60 1.62 30.49
CA LEU A 197 15.47 0.27 31.04
C LEU A 197 16.82 -0.43 31.24
N HIS A 198 17.95 0.30 31.18
CA HIS A 198 19.29 -0.27 31.37
C HIS A 198 19.39 -1.16 32.60
N GLY A 199 18.86 -0.72 33.74
CA GLY A 199 18.95 -1.44 35.02
C GLY A 199 18.16 -2.75 35.08
N TYR A 200 17.25 -2.98 34.13
CA TYR A 200 16.39 -4.15 34.07
C TYR A 200 16.86 -5.19 33.04
N PHE A 201 17.85 -4.85 32.20
CA PHE A 201 18.29 -5.68 31.06
C PHE A 201 19.81 -5.77 30.93
N ASP A 202 20.33 -6.99 31.02
CA ASP A 202 21.72 -7.33 30.70
C ASP A 202 21.84 -7.70 29.21
N GLY A 203 22.36 -6.74 28.42
CA GLY A 203 22.38 -6.86 26.96
C GLY A 203 20.98 -6.85 26.35
N MET A 204 20.61 -7.94 25.66
CA MET A 204 19.28 -8.15 25.08
C MET A 204 18.35 -9.00 25.96
N GLN A 205 18.82 -9.48 27.11
CA GLN A 205 18.05 -10.31 28.01
C GLN A 205 17.63 -9.53 29.26
N ALA A 206 16.43 -9.81 29.76
CA ALA A 206 15.99 -9.28 31.04
C ALA A 206 16.87 -9.87 32.15
N ASN A 207 17.23 -9.05 33.14
CA ASN A 207 18.02 -9.52 34.28
C ASN A 207 17.25 -10.60 35.07
N GLU A 208 17.96 -11.46 35.79
CA GLU A 208 17.39 -12.63 36.49
C GLU A 208 16.27 -12.24 37.46
N SER A 209 16.43 -11.11 38.17
CA SER A 209 15.41 -10.55 39.06
C SER A 209 14.12 -10.20 38.32
N VAL A 210 14.24 -9.61 37.14
CA VAL A 210 13.13 -9.22 36.28
C VAL A 210 12.46 -10.47 35.73
N MET A 211 13.24 -11.42 35.19
CA MET A 211 12.73 -12.67 34.65
C MET A 211 11.96 -13.49 35.71
N MET A 212 12.48 -13.58 36.94
CA MET A 212 11.81 -14.23 38.07
C MET A 212 10.51 -13.54 38.46
N THR A 213 10.46 -12.20 38.37
CA THR A 213 9.25 -11.43 38.66
C THR A 213 8.19 -11.64 37.56
N PHE A 214 8.60 -11.62 36.28
CA PHE A 214 7.72 -11.94 35.16
C PHE A 214 7.20 -13.37 35.22
N ALA A 215 8.03 -14.35 35.60
CA ALA A 215 7.62 -15.74 35.77
C ALA A 215 6.58 -15.89 36.89
N ARG A 216 6.77 -15.22 38.03
CA ARG A 216 5.79 -15.21 39.14
C ARG A 216 4.47 -14.55 38.71
N MET A 217 4.53 -13.38 38.06
CA MET A 217 3.34 -12.70 37.54
C MET A 217 2.62 -13.48 36.44
N GLY A 218 3.35 -14.28 35.65
CA GLY A 218 2.79 -15.15 34.62
C GLY A 218 2.01 -16.33 35.20
N ILE A 219 2.43 -16.84 36.36
CA ILE A 219 1.75 -17.92 37.09
C ILE A 219 0.50 -17.38 37.82
N THR A 220 0.54 -16.16 38.36
CA THR A 220 -0.61 -15.53 39.04
C THR A 220 -1.64 -14.92 38.08
N GLY A 221 -1.31 -14.78 36.80
CA GLY A 221 -2.15 -14.13 35.80
C GLY A 221 -2.07 -12.59 35.79
N ASP A 222 -1.42 -11.99 36.79
CA ASP A 222 -1.26 -10.52 36.93
C ASP A 222 -0.51 -9.88 35.77
N LEU A 223 0.35 -10.64 35.09
CA LEU A 223 1.07 -10.14 33.92
C LEU A 223 0.13 -9.72 32.79
N THR A 224 -0.96 -10.45 32.61
CA THR A 224 -1.95 -10.10 31.59
C THR A 224 -2.65 -8.79 31.96
N ILE A 225 -2.97 -8.59 33.23
CA ILE A 225 -3.68 -7.40 33.72
C ILE A 225 -2.80 -6.14 33.61
N ALA A 226 -1.51 -6.25 33.93
CA ALA A 226 -0.58 -5.12 33.84
C ALA A 226 -0.17 -4.77 32.40
N TYR A 227 0.02 -5.77 31.54
CA TYR A 227 0.46 -5.57 30.15
C TYR A 227 -0.67 -5.16 29.20
N TYR A 228 -1.89 -5.65 29.41
CA TYR A 228 -3.02 -5.42 28.53
C TYR A 228 -3.35 -3.93 28.29
N PRO A 229 -3.40 -3.02 29.29
CA PRO A 229 -3.68 -1.60 29.05
C PRO A 229 -2.59 -0.93 28.21
N PHE A 230 -1.31 -1.24 28.46
CA PHE A 230 -0.20 -0.71 27.66
C PHE A 230 -0.24 -1.23 26.22
N LYS A 231 -0.50 -2.53 26.02
CA LYS A 231 -0.69 -3.13 24.69
C LYS A 231 -1.84 -2.45 23.95
N ILE A 232 -3.00 -2.29 24.60
CA ILE A 232 -4.16 -1.60 24.00
C ILE A 232 -3.76 -0.21 23.58
N TRP A 233 -3.19 0.60 24.49
CA TRP A 233 -2.76 1.96 24.18
C TRP A 233 -1.80 1.99 22.98
N LEU A 234 -0.77 1.15 22.97
CA LEU A 234 0.21 1.09 21.89
C LEU A 234 -0.43 0.68 20.55
N THR A 235 -1.37 -0.27 20.57
CA THR A 235 -2.11 -0.64 19.36
C THR A 235 -3.02 0.47 18.85
N TRP A 236 -3.65 1.25 19.74
CA TRP A 236 -4.46 2.41 19.35
C TRP A 236 -3.61 3.51 18.74
N VAL A 237 -2.49 3.85 19.37
CA VAL A 237 -1.54 4.85 18.85
C VAL A 237 -1.03 4.43 17.47
N GLY A 238 -0.60 3.16 17.33
CA GLY A 238 -0.15 2.63 16.04
C GLY A 238 -1.26 2.67 14.97
N ARG A 239 -2.50 2.36 15.33
CA ARG A 239 -3.65 2.44 14.41
C ARG A 239 -3.93 3.87 13.98
N ILE A 240 -3.99 4.83 14.90
CA ILE A 240 -4.23 6.25 14.57
C ILE A 240 -3.12 6.78 13.66
N TRP A 241 -1.87 6.44 13.97
CA TRP A 241 -0.74 6.84 13.16
C TRP A 241 -0.79 6.25 11.75
N PHE A 242 -1.00 4.93 11.64
CA PHE A 242 -1.01 4.22 10.36
C PHE A 242 -2.21 4.58 9.47
N TRP A 243 -3.41 4.67 10.06
CA TRP A 243 -4.65 4.89 9.30
C TRP A 243 -4.98 6.38 9.07
N GLY A 244 -4.50 7.27 9.93
CA GLY A 244 -4.83 8.70 9.87
C GLY A 244 -3.63 9.58 9.57
N VAL A 245 -2.67 9.63 10.50
CA VAL A 245 -1.57 10.62 10.45
C VAL A 245 -0.69 10.40 9.22
N MET A 246 -0.23 9.17 9.00
CA MET A 246 0.71 8.85 7.91
C MET A 246 0.12 9.19 6.53
N PRO A 247 -1.11 8.79 6.16
CA PRO A 247 -1.68 9.17 4.88
C PRO A 247 -1.91 10.65 4.69
N VAL A 248 -2.43 11.33 5.73
CA VAL A 248 -2.71 12.78 5.66
C VAL A 248 -1.41 13.57 5.51
N CYS A 249 -0.38 13.25 6.30
CA CYS A 249 0.92 13.91 6.20
C CYS A 249 1.59 13.65 4.85
N ALA A 250 1.50 12.42 4.32
CA ALA A 250 2.07 12.09 3.02
C ALA A 250 1.37 12.87 1.88
N LEU A 251 0.04 12.96 1.90
CA LEU A 251 -0.71 13.73 0.90
C LEU A 251 -0.46 15.23 1.01
N ALA A 252 -0.38 15.77 2.22
CA ALA A 252 -0.04 17.17 2.44
C ALA A 252 1.36 17.48 1.88
N PHE A 253 2.35 16.63 2.15
CA PHE A 253 3.69 16.77 1.59
C PHE A 253 3.69 16.69 0.07
N ALA A 254 2.96 15.72 -0.51
CA ALA A 254 2.82 15.59 -1.96
C ALA A 254 2.22 16.84 -2.60
N TYR A 255 1.19 17.41 -1.98
CA TYR A 255 0.51 18.61 -2.44
C TYR A 255 1.44 19.83 -2.45
N PHE A 256 2.10 20.13 -1.32
CA PHE A 256 3.02 21.27 -1.28
C PHE A 256 4.19 21.10 -2.25
N ARG A 257 4.74 19.89 -2.34
CA ARG A 257 5.87 19.64 -3.23
C ARG A 257 5.50 19.78 -4.71
N LEU A 258 4.33 19.29 -5.12
CA LEU A 258 3.89 19.43 -6.51
C LEU A 258 3.64 20.91 -6.84
N ARG A 259 3.12 21.69 -5.88
CA ARG A 259 2.87 23.12 -6.05
C ARG A 259 4.17 23.90 -6.30
N GLU A 260 5.24 23.58 -5.56
CA GLU A 260 6.58 24.16 -5.79
C GLU A 260 7.17 23.79 -7.15
N THR A 261 6.73 22.69 -7.78
CA THR A 261 7.26 22.28 -9.09
C THR A 261 6.51 22.89 -10.28
N GLU A 262 5.28 23.37 -10.08
CA GLU A 262 4.45 23.98 -11.13
C GLU A 262 4.49 25.51 -11.14
N VAL A 263 4.93 26.15 -10.04
CA VAL A 263 5.14 27.61 -9.90
C VAL A 263 6.55 27.98 -10.33
#